data_AF-A0A0R1TLW4-F1
#
_entry.id   AF-A0A0R1TLW4-F1
#
_cell.length_a   1.000
_cell.length_b   1.000
_cell.length_c   1.000
_cell.angle_alpha   90.00
_cell.angle_beta   90.00
_cell.angle_gamma   90.00
#
_symmetry.space_group_name_H-M   'P 1'
#
loop_
_entity.id
_entity.type
_entity.pdbx_description
1 polymer ?
#
loop_
_entity_poly.entity_id
_entity_poly.type
_entity_poly.pdbx_seq_one_letter_code
_entity_poly.pdbx_strand_id
1 'polypeptide(L)'
;MSGMLSNVDQWNVKKRLKKVIIPYVIWTIIYVILYHASQPMVIPKEFLKALFTGSAAAVMYYVFVYCELTILMPVIDKMISSKFKYLGFVISPIEIILMRLIPLVSGHEVNKYLAIVMSLSCLGWFTYYYLGYALGNGFIKIEINHTVLIFMWFVTIFFQILEGYWYLKLGETNCGTQLKLSSILTGTIFVILIYKFIYSDNSVRVNVLKVLGDYSFGIYFAHLAVMTVLSKLSNYSTVAIYPVNGVVAILVTFALSFIGRKILGKYSGYLAL
;
A
#
# COMPACT_ATOMS: atom_id res chain seq x y z
N MET A 1 -0.96 8.41 0.95
CA MET A 1 -0.91 9.79 0.40
C MET A 1 0.54 10.23 0.09
N SER A 2 1.39 9.39 -0.51
CA SER A 2 2.76 9.81 -0.88
C SER A 2 2.78 10.95 -1.92
N GLY A 3 1.79 11.00 -2.82
CA GLY A 3 1.62 12.06 -3.80
C GLY A 3 1.38 13.45 -3.18
N MET A 4 0.74 13.54 -2.01
CA MET A 4 0.40 14.83 -1.37
C MET A 4 1.63 15.62 -0.92
N LEU A 5 2.70 14.92 -0.54
CA LEU A 5 3.98 15.52 -0.14
C LEU A 5 4.97 15.58 -1.31
N SER A 6 4.48 15.44 -2.53
CA SER A 6 5.29 15.40 -3.73
C SER A 6 5.07 16.65 -4.58
N ASN A 7 6.17 17.22 -5.05
CA ASN A 7 6.19 18.39 -5.94
C ASN A 7 7.31 18.15 -6.97
N VAL A 8 7.05 18.45 -8.24
CA VAL A 8 8.01 18.28 -9.35
C VAL A 8 9.25 19.16 -9.18
N ASP A 9 9.11 20.37 -8.64
CA ASP A 9 10.23 21.29 -8.43
C ASP A 9 11.25 20.75 -7.40
N GLN A 10 10.79 19.91 -6.47
CA GLN A 10 11.61 19.29 -5.43
C GLN A 10 11.90 17.79 -5.72
N TRP A 11 11.70 17.37 -6.96
CA TRP A 11 11.78 15.97 -7.34
C TRP A 11 13.24 15.48 -7.42
N ASN A 12 13.63 14.66 -6.45
CA ASN A 12 14.89 13.93 -6.51
C ASN A 12 14.62 12.43 -6.53
N VAL A 13 14.53 11.88 -7.75
CA VAL A 13 14.30 10.44 -8.00
C VAL A 13 15.34 9.60 -7.27
N LYS A 14 16.63 9.91 -7.44
CA LYS A 14 17.72 9.11 -6.87
C LYS A 14 17.61 9.01 -5.35
N LYS A 15 17.30 10.12 -4.66
CA LYS A 15 17.14 10.14 -3.20
C LYS A 15 15.92 9.34 -2.75
N ARG A 16 14.77 9.51 -3.43
CA ARG A 16 13.52 8.81 -3.11
C ARG A 16 13.64 7.30 -3.33
N LEU A 17 14.20 6.89 -4.47
CA LEU A 17 14.42 5.48 -4.80
C LEU A 17 15.40 4.81 -3.83
N LYS A 18 16.55 5.44 -3.53
CA LYS A 18 17.52 4.88 -2.57
C LYS A 18 16.90 4.62 -1.19
N LYS A 19 16.01 5.50 -0.73
CA LYS A 19 15.33 5.36 0.58
C LYS A 19 14.45 4.10 0.67
N VAL A 20 13.95 3.58 -0.45
CA VAL A 20 13.03 2.43 -0.48
C VAL A 20 13.72 1.17 -1.00
N ILE A 21 14.59 1.28 -2.00
CA ILE A 21 15.29 0.14 -2.60
C ILE A 21 16.26 -0.50 -1.61
N ILE A 22 16.97 0.27 -0.79
CA ILE A 22 17.94 -0.31 0.15
C ILE A 22 17.22 -1.17 1.22
N PRO A 23 16.19 -0.67 1.93
CA PRO A 23 15.39 -1.52 2.81
C PRO A 23 14.77 -2.71 2.11
N TYR A 24 14.30 -2.54 0.87
CA TYR A 24 13.73 -3.63 0.08
C TYR A 24 14.70 -4.79 -0.14
N VAL A 25 15.95 -4.51 -0.55
CA VAL A 25 16.97 -5.55 -0.74
C VAL A 25 17.22 -6.28 0.57
N ILE A 26 17.40 -5.55 1.68
CA ILE A 26 17.72 -6.15 2.98
C ILE A 26 16.55 -7.00 3.49
N TRP A 27 15.33 -6.47 3.45
CA TRP A 27 14.15 -7.21 3.89
C TRP A 27 13.85 -8.41 2.99
N THR A 28 14.11 -8.32 1.68
CA THR A 28 13.99 -9.48 0.78
C THR A 28 14.88 -10.63 1.24
N ILE A 29 16.14 -10.35 1.62
CA ILE A 29 17.03 -11.37 2.20
C ILE A 29 16.43 -11.95 3.48
N ILE A 30 15.96 -11.09 4.40
CA ILE A 30 15.37 -11.52 5.68
C ILE A 30 14.19 -12.47 5.45
N TYR A 31 13.24 -12.13 4.57
CA TYR A 31 12.08 -12.97 4.28
C TYR A 31 12.46 -14.29 3.63
N VAL A 32 13.38 -14.28 2.66
CA VAL A 32 13.81 -15.50 1.98
C VAL A 32 14.48 -16.46 2.95
N ILE A 33 15.35 -15.94 3.84
CA ILE A 33 15.96 -16.74 4.91
C ILE A 33 14.88 -17.26 5.87
N LEU A 34 13.95 -16.42 6.32
CA LEU A 34 12.91 -16.78 7.27
C LEU A 34 12.03 -17.94 6.76
N TYR A 35 11.69 -17.92 5.46
CA TYR A 35 10.82 -18.92 4.84
C TYR A 35 11.55 -20.18 4.36
N HIS A 36 12.85 -20.10 4.06
CA HIS A 36 13.64 -21.22 3.54
C HIS A 36 14.78 -21.65 4.47
N ALA A 37 14.70 -21.30 5.76
CA ALA A 37 15.71 -21.66 6.76
C ALA A 37 16.00 -23.17 6.81
N SER A 38 14.97 -23.99 6.57
CA SER A 38 15.08 -25.46 6.53
C SER A 38 15.70 -26.01 5.24
N GLN A 39 15.84 -25.19 4.19
CA GLN A 39 16.42 -25.57 2.90
C GLN A 39 17.41 -24.51 2.38
N PRO A 40 18.59 -24.36 3.03
CA PRO A 40 19.51 -23.26 2.72
C PRO A 40 20.00 -23.21 1.27
N MET A 41 20.08 -24.37 0.61
CA MET A 41 20.55 -24.47 -0.79
C MET A 41 19.66 -23.73 -1.79
N VAL A 42 18.39 -23.49 -1.46
CA VAL A 42 17.42 -22.83 -2.34
C VAL A 42 17.46 -21.30 -2.19
N ILE A 43 18.04 -20.79 -1.10
CA ILE A 43 18.06 -19.36 -0.74
C ILE A 43 18.61 -18.47 -1.86
N PRO A 44 19.74 -18.74 -2.52
CA PRO A 44 20.27 -17.85 -3.55
C PRO A 44 19.31 -17.69 -4.74
N LYS A 45 18.68 -18.79 -5.17
CA LYS A 45 17.74 -18.79 -6.30
C LYS A 45 16.46 -18.05 -5.96
N GLU A 46 15.87 -18.33 -4.80
CA GLU A 46 14.63 -17.65 -4.37
C GLU A 46 14.88 -16.19 -4.01
N PHE A 47 16.07 -15.84 -3.52
CA PHE A 47 16.46 -14.44 -3.32
C PHE A 47 16.46 -13.67 -4.64
N LEU A 48 17.15 -14.18 -5.68
CA LEU A 48 17.19 -13.51 -6.98
C LEU A 48 15.79 -13.38 -7.58
N LYS A 49 15.01 -14.46 -7.55
CA LYS A 49 13.62 -14.44 -8.04
C LYS A 49 12.79 -13.39 -7.30
N ALA A 50 12.74 -13.47 -5.97
CA ALA A 50 11.97 -12.56 -5.13
C ALA A 50 12.42 -11.10 -5.27
N LEU A 51 13.71 -10.85 -5.51
CA LEU A 51 14.26 -9.52 -5.72
C LEU A 51 13.71 -8.86 -6.99
N PHE A 52 13.44 -9.61 -8.05
CA PHE A 52 12.88 -9.08 -9.29
C PHE A 52 11.36 -9.13 -9.36
N THR A 53 10.72 -10.09 -8.68
CA THR A 53 9.27 -10.27 -8.70
C THR A 53 8.55 -9.61 -7.53
N GLY A 54 9.27 -9.03 -6.56
CA GLY A 54 8.68 -8.45 -5.35
C GLY A 54 7.91 -9.46 -4.50
N SER A 55 8.16 -10.76 -4.70
CA SER A 55 7.36 -11.84 -4.12
C SER A 55 7.94 -12.38 -2.80
N ALA A 56 8.91 -11.68 -2.20
CA ALA A 56 9.52 -12.10 -0.94
C ALA A 56 8.51 -12.11 0.21
N ALA A 57 7.56 -11.17 0.20
CA ALA A 57 6.40 -11.12 1.09
C ALA A 57 5.28 -10.34 0.42
N ALA A 58 4.04 -10.54 0.87
CA ALA A 58 2.85 -9.92 0.25
C ALA A 58 2.89 -8.38 0.22
N VAL A 59 3.70 -7.73 1.05
CA VAL A 59 3.87 -6.27 1.08
C VAL A 59 4.99 -5.75 0.18
N MET A 60 5.86 -6.62 -0.33
CA MET A 60 7.07 -6.18 -1.02
C MET A 60 6.82 -5.63 -2.43
N TYR A 61 5.78 -6.09 -3.12
CA TYR A 61 5.42 -5.58 -4.44
C TYR A 61 5.16 -4.07 -4.44
N TYR A 62 4.68 -3.50 -3.33
CA TYR A 62 4.39 -2.07 -3.23
C TYR A 62 5.65 -1.20 -3.39
N VAL A 63 6.84 -1.75 -3.16
CA VAL A 63 8.10 -1.04 -3.44
C VAL A 63 8.22 -0.73 -4.93
N PHE A 64 7.85 -1.67 -5.80
CA PHE A 64 7.81 -1.45 -7.26
C PHE A 64 6.77 -0.40 -7.60
N VAL A 65 5.55 -0.53 -7.07
CA VAL A 65 4.47 0.46 -7.24
C VAL A 65 4.94 1.86 -6.85
N TYR A 66 5.61 2.01 -5.70
CA TYR A 66 6.12 3.31 -5.25
C TYR A 66 7.23 3.85 -6.16
N CYS A 67 8.15 3.00 -6.62
CA CYS A 67 9.20 3.37 -7.56
C CYS A 67 8.62 3.85 -8.89
N GLU A 68 7.66 3.12 -9.46
CA GLU A 68 6.95 3.48 -10.69
C GLU A 68 6.25 4.83 -10.55
N LEU A 69 5.47 5.04 -9.49
CA LEU A 69 4.79 6.31 -9.22
C LEU A 69 5.77 7.48 -9.02
N THR A 70 6.92 7.21 -8.40
CA THR A 70 7.98 8.23 -8.23
C THR A 70 8.60 8.62 -9.57
N ILE A 71 8.77 7.67 -10.48
CA ILE A 71 9.31 7.92 -11.84
C ILE A 71 8.26 8.61 -12.72
N LEU A 72 6.99 8.25 -12.60
CA LEU A 72 5.87 8.82 -13.37
C LEU A 72 5.50 10.25 -12.96
N MET A 73 6.12 10.80 -11.92
CA MET A 73 5.73 12.09 -11.34
C MET A 73 5.70 13.27 -12.34
N PRO A 74 6.66 13.44 -13.27
CA PRO A 74 6.58 14.51 -14.27
C PRO A 74 5.41 14.34 -15.24
N VAL A 75 5.06 13.10 -15.58
CA VAL A 75 3.92 12.79 -16.44
C VAL A 75 2.62 13.11 -15.72
N ILE A 76 2.54 12.76 -14.43
CA ILE A 76 1.40 13.08 -13.55
C ILE A 76 1.20 14.60 -13.48
N ASP A 77 2.27 15.36 -13.28
CA ASP A 77 2.22 16.82 -13.20
C ASP A 77 1.79 17.47 -14.52
N LYS A 78 2.32 16.99 -15.65
CA LYS A 78 1.89 17.44 -16.97
C LYS A 78 0.41 17.12 -17.24
N MET A 79 -0.04 15.94 -16.81
CA MET A 79 -1.43 15.51 -17.00
C MET A 79 -2.40 16.36 -16.16
N ILE A 80 -2.08 16.61 -14.90
CA ILE A 80 -2.96 17.36 -14.00
C ILE A 80 -3.05 18.85 -14.33
N SER A 81 -1.98 19.40 -14.91
CA SER A 81 -1.94 20.78 -15.40
C SER A 81 -2.64 20.94 -16.76
N SER A 82 -3.01 19.84 -17.42
CA SER A 82 -3.66 19.86 -18.73
C SER A 82 -5.20 19.93 -18.64
N LYS A 83 -5.84 20.17 -19.79
CA LYS A 83 -7.31 20.05 -19.93
C LYS A 83 -7.85 18.64 -19.62
N PHE A 84 -6.97 17.63 -19.63
CA PHE A 84 -7.32 16.23 -19.41
C PHE A 84 -7.09 15.77 -17.97
N LYS A 85 -6.98 16.69 -17.01
CA LYS A 85 -6.68 16.38 -15.60
C LYS A 85 -7.60 15.32 -14.97
N TYR A 86 -8.84 15.17 -15.44
CA TYR A 86 -9.76 14.18 -14.88
C TYR A 86 -9.50 12.75 -15.37
N LEU A 87 -8.78 12.55 -16.47
CA LEU A 87 -8.44 11.21 -16.98
C LEU A 87 -7.63 10.41 -15.96
N GLY A 88 -6.76 11.07 -15.19
CA GLY A 88 -5.95 10.42 -14.17
C GLY A 88 -6.76 9.66 -13.11
N PHE A 89 -7.98 10.09 -12.79
CA PHE A 89 -8.84 9.41 -11.82
C PHE A 89 -9.45 8.11 -12.35
N VAL A 90 -9.51 7.96 -13.68
CA VAL A 90 -10.16 6.82 -14.36
C VAL A 90 -9.15 5.71 -14.67
N ILE A 91 -7.84 5.98 -14.54
CA ILE A 91 -6.77 5.00 -14.82
C ILE A 91 -6.91 3.75 -13.95
N SER A 92 -7.02 3.89 -12.62
CA SER A 92 -7.17 2.72 -11.74
C SER A 92 -8.49 1.99 -11.93
N PRO A 93 -9.66 2.66 -12.05
CA PRO A 93 -10.90 1.99 -12.41
C PRO A 93 -10.83 1.18 -13.71
N ILE A 94 -10.24 1.75 -14.77
CA ILE A 94 -10.06 1.04 -16.05
C ILE A 94 -9.15 -0.17 -15.87
N GLU A 95 -8.04 -0.03 -15.16
CA GLU A 95 -7.15 -1.16 -14.87
C GLU A 95 -7.91 -2.27 -14.16
N ILE A 96 -8.65 -1.98 -13.08
CA ILE A 96 -9.43 -2.99 -12.35
C ILE A 96 -10.45 -3.67 -13.25
N ILE A 97 -11.16 -2.92 -14.09
CA ILE A 97 -12.16 -3.50 -15.00
C ILE A 97 -11.48 -4.48 -15.96
N LEU A 98 -10.44 -4.02 -16.67
CA LEU A 98 -9.78 -4.82 -17.70
C LEU A 98 -9.04 -6.02 -17.12
N MET A 99 -8.42 -5.85 -15.96
CA MET A 99 -7.43 -6.76 -15.43
C MET A 99 -7.96 -7.69 -14.33
N ARG A 100 -9.11 -7.35 -13.73
CA ARG A 100 -9.70 -8.14 -12.64
C ARG A 100 -11.13 -8.51 -12.94
N LEU A 101 -11.97 -7.52 -13.26
CA LEU A 101 -13.40 -7.72 -13.41
C LEU A 101 -13.73 -8.57 -14.64
N ILE A 102 -13.17 -8.24 -15.81
CA ILE A 102 -13.40 -9.00 -17.04
C ILE A 102 -12.91 -10.45 -16.90
N PRO A 103 -11.66 -10.73 -16.46
CA PRO A 103 -11.20 -12.10 -16.23
C PRO A 103 -12.09 -12.88 -15.26
N LEU A 104 -12.48 -12.25 -14.14
CA LEU A 104 -13.31 -12.87 -13.11
C LEU A 104 -14.70 -13.25 -13.63
N VAL A 105 -15.34 -12.36 -14.39
CA VAL A 105 -16.70 -12.60 -14.92
C VAL A 105 -16.68 -13.53 -16.13
N SER A 106 -15.66 -13.44 -16.97
CA SER A 106 -15.54 -14.27 -18.18
C SER A 106 -14.96 -15.66 -17.92
N GLY A 107 -14.39 -15.90 -16.74
CA GLY A 107 -13.67 -17.15 -16.41
C GLY A 107 -12.38 -17.35 -17.22
N HIS A 108 -11.91 -16.34 -17.96
CA HIS A 108 -10.69 -16.44 -18.76
C HIS A 108 -9.48 -16.06 -17.92
N GLU A 109 -8.51 -16.97 -17.84
CA GLU A 109 -7.24 -16.68 -17.19
C GLU A 109 -6.40 -15.72 -18.04
N VAL A 110 -5.92 -14.65 -17.40
CA VAL A 110 -4.99 -13.72 -18.02
C VAL A 110 -3.66 -14.45 -18.28
N ASN A 111 -3.04 -14.19 -19.43
CA ASN A 111 -1.72 -14.73 -19.76
C ASN A 111 -0.74 -14.56 -18.59
N LYS A 112 -0.02 -15.63 -18.22
CA LYS A 112 0.92 -15.65 -17.09
C LYS A 112 1.94 -14.51 -17.09
N TYR A 113 2.45 -14.10 -18.25
CA TYR A 113 3.39 -12.98 -18.34
C TYR A 113 2.71 -11.64 -18.03
N LEU A 114 1.48 -11.47 -18.53
CA LEU A 114 0.69 -10.28 -18.26
C LEU A 114 0.31 -10.22 -16.78
N ALA A 115 -0.02 -11.35 -16.15
CA ALA A 115 -0.30 -11.46 -14.72
C ALA A 115 0.90 -11.03 -13.85
N ILE A 116 2.13 -11.37 -14.24
CA ILE A 116 3.35 -10.94 -13.52
C ILE A 116 3.50 -9.41 -13.60
N VAL A 117 3.43 -8.83 -14.80
CA VAL A 117 3.51 -7.37 -14.99
C VAL A 117 2.41 -6.66 -14.19
N MET A 118 1.19 -7.20 -14.22
CA MET A 118 0.05 -6.66 -13.49
C MET A 118 0.23 -6.72 -11.97
N SER A 119 0.82 -7.79 -11.44
CA SER A 119 1.08 -7.91 -9.99
C SER A 119 2.01 -6.83 -9.45
N LEU A 120 2.84 -6.24 -10.32
CA LEU A 120 3.78 -5.17 -9.99
C LEU A 120 3.29 -3.77 -10.38
N SER A 121 2.25 -3.70 -11.21
CA SER A 121 1.79 -2.46 -11.82
C SER A 121 1.27 -1.46 -10.79
N CYS A 122 1.73 -0.21 -10.90
CA CYS A 122 1.19 0.89 -10.11
C CYS A 122 -0.20 1.37 -10.53
N LEU A 123 -0.71 0.93 -11.69
CA LEU A 123 -1.91 1.49 -12.29
C LEU A 123 -3.16 1.30 -11.43
N GLY A 124 -3.31 0.16 -10.73
CA GLY A 124 -4.41 -0.08 -9.81
C GLY A 124 -4.42 0.85 -8.57
N TRP A 125 -3.28 1.48 -8.26
CA TRP A 125 -3.12 2.41 -7.13
C TRP A 125 -3.00 3.88 -7.57
N PHE A 126 -2.96 4.12 -8.88
CA PHE A 126 -2.69 5.42 -9.48
C PHE A 126 -3.65 6.51 -8.98
N THR A 127 -4.95 6.23 -8.89
CA THR A 127 -5.97 7.18 -8.43
C THR A 127 -5.64 7.76 -7.05
N TYR A 128 -5.12 6.97 -6.11
CA TYR A 128 -4.75 7.48 -4.78
C TYR A 128 -3.53 8.39 -4.81
N TYR A 129 -2.53 8.05 -5.62
CA TYR A 129 -1.34 8.88 -5.77
C TYR A 129 -1.67 10.18 -6.47
N TYR A 130 -2.44 10.09 -7.55
CA TYR A 130 -2.91 11.22 -8.35
C TYR A 130 -3.79 12.18 -7.55
N LEU A 131 -4.77 11.66 -6.80
CA LEU A 131 -5.59 12.44 -5.87
C LEU A 131 -4.73 13.13 -4.82
N GLY A 132 -3.78 12.41 -4.22
CA GLY A 132 -2.87 12.99 -3.25
C GLY A 132 -2.09 14.17 -3.85
N TYR A 133 -1.50 13.99 -5.03
CA TYR A 133 -0.77 15.05 -5.74
C TYR A 133 -1.66 16.25 -6.07
N ALA A 134 -2.89 15.99 -6.54
CA ALA A 134 -3.88 16.99 -6.88
C ALA A 134 -4.26 17.89 -5.70
N LEU A 135 -4.54 17.27 -4.56
CA LEU A 135 -4.91 17.96 -3.33
C LEU A 135 -3.71 18.70 -2.72
N GLY A 136 -2.56 18.02 -2.61
CA GLY A 136 -1.36 18.56 -1.97
C GLY A 136 -0.78 19.80 -2.66
N ASN A 137 -0.91 19.89 -3.99
CA ASN A 137 -0.45 21.04 -4.78
C ASN A 137 -1.59 22.00 -5.17
N GLY A 138 -2.80 21.82 -4.64
CA GLY A 138 -3.92 22.76 -4.83
C GLY A 138 -4.57 22.76 -6.22
N PHE A 139 -4.35 21.71 -7.04
CA PHE A 139 -4.98 21.58 -8.36
C PHE A 139 -6.49 21.31 -8.31
N ILE A 140 -6.97 20.77 -7.18
CA ILE A 140 -8.38 20.46 -6.92
C ILE A 140 -8.77 21.00 -5.56
N LYS A 141 -9.94 21.64 -5.50
CA LYS A 141 -10.59 22.06 -4.26
C LYS A 141 -11.79 21.16 -3.99
N ILE A 142 -11.96 20.76 -2.73
CA ILE A 142 -13.08 19.92 -2.30
C ILE A 142 -14.05 20.76 -1.47
N GLU A 143 -15.22 21.05 -2.04
CA GLU A 143 -16.25 21.90 -1.42
C GLU A 143 -17.35 21.08 -0.73
N ILE A 144 -17.27 19.75 -0.77
CA ILE A 144 -18.29 18.84 -0.20
C ILE A 144 -18.28 18.91 1.33
N ASN A 145 -19.45 19.02 1.96
CA ASN A 145 -19.59 19.02 3.43
C ASN A 145 -19.03 17.73 4.06
N HIS A 146 -18.40 17.85 5.23
CA HIS A 146 -17.84 16.73 6.00
C HIS A 146 -18.90 15.67 6.34
N THR A 147 -20.10 16.07 6.77
CA THR A 147 -21.19 15.12 7.08
C THR A 147 -21.62 14.31 5.87
N VAL A 148 -21.67 14.94 4.69
CA VAL A 148 -22.00 14.27 3.43
C VAL A 148 -20.92 13.26 3.07
N LEU A 149 -19.64 13.62 3.23
CA LEU A 149 -18.53 12.70 2.97
C LEU A 149 -18.54 11.49 3.92
N ILE A 150 -18.85 11.68 5.21
CA ILE A 150 -19.00 10.57 6.17
C ILE A 150 -20.13 9.64 5.73
N PHE A 151 -21.30 10.20 5.38
CA PHE A 151 -22.43 9.41 4.92
C PHE A 151 -22.07 8.62 3.64
N MET A 152 -21.47 9.29 2.64
CA MET A 152 -21.00 8.64 1.43
C MET A 152 -20.00 7.53 1.73
N TRP A 153 -19.08 7.74 2.67
CA TRP A 153 -18.10 6.73 3.06
C TRP A 153 -18.77 5.45 3.59
N PHE A 154 -19.76 5.58 4.49
CA PHE A 154 -20.53 4.43 4.98
C PHE A 154 -21.30 3.72 3.87
N VAL A 155 -21.93 4.48 2.96
CA VAL A 155 -22.62 3.92 1.78
C VAL A 155 -21.64 3.12 0.90
N THR A 156 -20.43 3.64 0.69
CA THR A 156 -19.43 2.94 -0.14
C THR A 156 -18.84 1.71 0.53
N ILE A 157 -18.69 1.70 1.86
CA ILE A 157 -18.34 0.48 2.61
C ILE A 157 -19.41 -0.60 2.41
N PHE A 158 -20.69 -0.24 2.48
CA PHE A 158 -21.77 -1.18 2.23
C PHE A 158 -21.66 -1.81 0.83
N PHE A 159 -21.45 -0.99 -0.21
CA PHE A 159 -21.20 -1.49 -1.57
C PHE A 159 -19.92 -2.33 -1.66
N GLN A 160 -18.88 -2.01 -0.89
CA GLN A 160 -17.64 -2.77 -0.86
C GLN A 160 -17.80 -4.18 -0.30
N ILE A 161 -18.65 -4.32 0.71
CA ILE A 161 -19.03 -5.61 1.29
C ILE A 161 -19.84 -6.40 0.25
N LEU A 162 -20.83 -5.78 -0.40
CA LEU A 162 -21.64 -6.43 -1.44
C LEU A 162 -20.78 -6.90 -2.62
N GLU A 163 -19.87 -6.07 -3.13
CA GLU A 163 -18.94 -6.45 -4.20
C GLU A 163 -18.04 -7.61 -3.74
N GLY A 164 -17.62 -7.64 -2.48
CA GLY A 164 -16.88 -8.77 -1.91
C GLY A 164 -17.65 -10.08 -1.95
N TYR A 165 -18.91 -10.10 -1.50
CA TYR A 165 -19.75 -11.30 -1.60
C TYR A 165 -19.99 -11.73 -3.04
N TRP A 166 -20.12 -10.78 -3.96
CA TRP A 166 -20.26 -11.10 -5.38
C TRP A 166 -18.99 -11.76 -5.93
N TYR A 167 -17.81 -11.26 -5.59
CA TYR A 167 -16.52 -11.89 -5.96
C TYR A 167 -16.41 -13.31 -5.39
N LEU A 168 -16.81 -13.50 -4.13
CA LEU A 168 -16.83 -14.82 -3.49
C LEU A 168 -17.73 -15.81 -4.25
N LYS A 169 -18.90 -15.36 -4.70
CA LYS A 169 -19.82 -16.18 -5.51
C LYS A 169 -19.23 -16.56 -6.87
N LEU A 170 -18.35 -15.73 -7.43
CA LEU A 170 -17.62 -16.00 -8.68
C LEU A 170 -16.38 -16.89 -8.46
N GLY A 171 -16.10 -17.33 -7.23
CA GLY A 171 -14.99 -18.24 -6.92
C GLY A 171 -13.68 -17.55 -6.54
N GLU A 172 -13.66 -16.22 -6.37
CA GLU A 172 -12.46 -15.50 -5.94
C GLU A 172 -12.22 -15.68 -4.44
N THR A 173 -11.15 -16.39 -4.09
CA THR A 173 -10.75 -16.65 -2.70
C THR A 173 -10.33 -15.36 -1.98
N ASN A 174 -9.76 -14.39 -2.69
CA ASN A 174 -9.35 -13.09 -2.15
C ASN A 174 -10.43 -12.01 -2.34
N CYS A 175 -11.68 -12.33 -2.02
CA CYS A 175 -12.84 -11.44 -2.17
C CYS A 175 -12.76 -10.13 -1.32
N GLY A 176 -11.88 -10.12 -0.31
CA GLY A 176 -11.55 -8.95 0.52
C GLY A 176 -10.49 -8.02 -0.08
N THR A 177 -10.07 -8.22 -1.33
CA THR A 177 -9.00 -7.44 -1.95
C THR A 177 -9.25 -5.93 -1.96
N GLN A 178 -8.15 -5.17 -1.85
CA GLN A 178 -8.15 -3.71 -1.88
C GLN A 178 -8.33 -3.15 -3.31
N LEU A 179 -8.11 -3.97 -4.35
CA LEU A 179 -8.24 -3.60 -5.76
C LEU A 179 -9.60 -4.05 -6.32
N LYS A 180 -10.66 -3.43 -5.79
CA LYS A 180 -12.04 -3.50 -6.31
C LYS A 180 -12.54 -2.09 -6.60
N LEU A 181 -13.56 -1.95 -7.44
CA LEU A 181 -14.08 -0.63 -7.82
C LEU A 181 -14.66 0.10 -6.60
N SER A 182 -15.46 -0.58 -5.79
CA SER A 182 -15.99 -0.05 -4.53
C SER A 182 -14.88 0.24 -3.50
N SER A 183 -13.82 -0.56 -3.46
CA SER A 183 -12.66 -0.34 -2.59
C SER A 183 -11.94 0.95 -2.96
N ILE A 184 -11.71 1.21 -4.27
CA ILE A 184 -11.12 2.48 -4.74
C ILE A 184 -12.01 3.66 -4.34
N LEU A 185 -13.31 3.55 -4.56
CA LEU A 185 -14.25 4.62 -4.24
C LEU A 185 -14.25 4.93 -2.73
N THR A 186 -14.37 3.89 -1.91
CA THR A 186 -14.33 3.99 -0.44
C THR A 186 -13.03 4.63 0.03
N GLY A 187 -11.89 4.16 -0.48
CA GLY A 187 -10.58 4.72 -0.15
C GLY A 187 -10.41 6.16 -0.60
N THR A 188 -10.96 6.54 -1.77
CA THR A 188 -10.89 7.91 -2.31
C THR A 188 -11.65 8.88 -1.41
N ILE A 189 -12.88 8.51 -1.00
CA ILE A 189 -13.68 9.31 -0.07
C ILE A 189 -12.97 9.41 1.29
N PHE A 190 -12.40 8.31 1.77
CA PHE A 190 -11.63 8.30 3.01
C PHE A 190 -10.42 9.24 2.96
N VAL A 191 -9.65 9.23 1.86
CA VAL A 191 -8.53 10.15 1.66
C VAL A 191 -9.00 11.60 1.67
N ILE A 192 -10.13 11.91 1.03
CA ILE A 192 -10.72 13.25 1.05
C ILE A 192 -11.14 13.66 2.47
N LEU A 193 -11.76 12.75 3.23
CA LEU A 193 -12.14 12.99 4.64
C LEU A 193 -10.92 13.34 5.49
N ILE A 194 -9.85 12.54 5.39
CA ILE A 194 -8.61 12.78 6.14
C ILE A 194 -7.94 14.07 5.70
N TYR A 195 -7.89 14.37 4.39
CA TYR A 195 -7.36 15.62 3.88
C TYR A 195 -8.12 16.82 4.48
N LYS A 196 -9.45 16.78 4.46
CA LYS A 196 -10.27 17.85 5.07
C LYS A 196 -9.99 17.96 6.56
N PHE A 197 -9.99 16.85 7.30
CA PHE A 197 -9.71 16.84 8.73
C PHE A 197 -8.37 17.51 9.06
N ILE A 198 -7.30 17.20 8.31
CA ILE A 198 -5.97 17.79 8.50
C ILE A 198 -5.96 19.31 8.23
N TYR A 199 -6.71 19.78 7.24
CA TYR A 199 -6.71 21.19 6.83
C TYR A 199 -7.78 22.07 7.51
N SER A 200 -8.88 21.48 8.02
CA SER A 200 -9.94 22.22 8.72
C SER A 200 -9.70 22.30 10.23
N ASP A 201 -9.16 21.24 10.84
CA ASP A 201 -9.00 21.16 12.30
C ASP A 201 -7.55 21.37 12.72
N ASN A 202 -7.15 22.64 12.82
CA ASN A 202 -5.84 23.05 13.37
C ASN A 202 -5.66 22.71 14.87
N SER A 203 -6.69 22.18 15.55
CA SER A 203 -6.73 21.99 17.00
C SER A 203 -6.26 20.61 17.47
N VAL A 204 -6.32 19.57 16.63
CA VAL A 204 -6.07 18.20 17.07
C VAL A 204 -4.60 17.81 16.86
N ARG A 205 -3.76 18.03 17.88
CA ARG A 205 -2.40 17.46 17.93
C ARG A 205 -2.46 15.97 18.23
N VAL A 206 -2.63 15.14 17.20
CA VAL A 206 -2.62 13.68 17.39
C VAL A 206 -1.18 13.16 17.47
N ASN A 207 -0.51 13.41 18.60
CA ASN A 207 0.88 12.98 18.83
C ASN A 207 1.07 11.47 18.63
N VAL A 208 0.07 10.66 19.00
CA VAL A 208 0.11 9.20 18.82
C VAL A 208 0.12 8.81 17.35
N LEU A 209 -0.76 9.39 16.52
CA LEU A 209 -0.79 9.11 15.08
C LEU A 209 0.49 9.58 14.39
N LYS A 210 1.06 10.71 14.83
CA LYS A 210 2.35 11.18 14.31
C LYS A 210 3.46 10.17 14.61
N VAL A 211 3.58 9.73 15.86
CA VAL A 211 4.58 8.73 16.26
C VAL A 211 4.38 7.43 15.48
N LEU A 212 3.14 6.93 15.40
CA LEU A 212 2.83 5.74 14.60
C LEU A 212 3.20 5.93 13.13
N GLY A 213 2.93 7.11 12.57
CA GLY A 213 3.31 7.50 11.21
C GLY A 213 4.82 7.52 10.98
N ASP A 214 5.59 8.04 11.94
CA ASP A 214 7.05 8.10 11.87
C ASP A 214 7.71 6.71 11.84
N TYR A 215 7.07 5.71 12.44
CA TYR A 215 7.51 4.31 12.42
C TYR A 215 6.75 3.43 11.41
N SER A 216 5.77 3.98 10.69
CA SER A 216 4.88 3.21 9.81
C SER A 216 5.62 2.46 8.70
N PHE A 217 6.73 3.01 8.20
CA PHE A 217 7.54 2.38 7.17
C PHE A 217 8.27 1.14 7.72
N GLY A 218 8.77 1.19 8.96
CA GLY A 218 9.37 0.03 9.62
C GLY A 218 8.35 -1.05 9.91
N ILE A 219 7.18 -0.65 10.41
CA ILE A 219 6.04 -1.55 10.62
C ILE A 219 5.66 -2.24 9.30
N TYR A 220 5.55 -1.46 8.23
CA TYR A 220 5.20 -1.95 6.90
C TYR A 220 6.13 -3.07 6.43
N PHE A 221 7.45 -2.92 6.58
CA PHE A 221 8.40 -3.95 6.15
C PHE A 221 8.46 -5.16 7.08
N ALA A 222 8.30 -4.96 8.40
CA ALA A 222 8.61 -5.97 9.40
C ALA A 222 7.40 -6.82 9.83
N HIS A 223 6.17 -6.31 9.75
CA HIS A 223 5.04 -6.95 10.43
C HIS A 223 4.73 -8.38 9.96
N LEU A 224 4.90 -8.72 8.67
CA LEU A 224 4.67 -10.10 8.22
C LEU A 224 5.75 -11.07 8.74
N ALA A 225 7.00 -10.61 8.85
CA ALA A 225 8.06 -11.40 9.47
C ALA A 225 7.76 -11.62 10.96
N VAL A 226 7.32 -10.58 11.67
CA VAL A 226 6.88 -10.67 13.07
C VAL A 226 5.70 -11.63 13.20
N MET A 227 4.68 -11.54 12.34
CA MET A 227 3.55 -12.48 12.34
C MET A 227 3.99 -13.93 12.11
N THR A 228 4.96 -14.16 11.24
CA THR A 228 5.54 -15.49 10.98
C THR A 228 6.29 -16.05 12.18
N VAL A 229 6.95 -15.19 12.96
CA VAL A 229 7.62 -15.60 14.20
C VAL A 229 6.59 -15.86 15.29
N LEU A 230 5.60 -14.98 15.46
CA LEU A 230 4.54 -15.12 16.46
C LEU A 230 3.70 -16.38 16.22
N SER A 231 3.43 -16.75 14.96
CA SER A 231 2.68 -17.97 14.64
C SER A 231 3.39 -19.27 15.02
N LYS A 232 4.70 -19.24 15.27
CA LYS A 232 5.47 -20.38 15.77
C LYS A 232 5.38 -20.54 17.30
N LEU A 233 4.87 -19.55 18.02
CA LEU A 233 4.67 -19.63 19.46
C LEU A 233 3.47 -20.56 19.76
N SER A 234 3.65 -21.47 20.72
CA SER A 234 2.56 -22.32 21.18
C SER A 234 1.39 -21.47 21.67
N ASN A 235 0.17 -21.84 21.30
CA ASN A 235 -1.09 -21.19 21.65
C ASN A 235 -1.33 -19.78 21.06
N TYR A 236 -0.43 -19.21 20.24
CA TYR A 236 -0.69 -17.90 19.65
C TYR A 236 -1.84 -17.94 18.63
N SER A 237 -1.87 -18.96 17.77
CA SER A 237 -2.91 -19.13 16.76
C SER A 237 -4.29 -19.45 17.34
N THR A 238 -4.37 -19.96 18.57
CA THR A 238 -5.63 -20.24 19.25
C THR A 238 -6.16 -19.05 20.05
N VAL A 239 -5.28 -18.20 20.57
CA VAL A 239 -5.66 -17.03 21.39
C VAL A 239 -5.83 -15.77 20.55
N ALA A 240 -5.00 -15.55 19.53
CA ALA A 240 -5.00 -14.35 18.71
C ALA A 240 -5.72 -14.61 17.38
N ILE A 241 -7.04 -14.45 17.37
CA ILE A 241 -7.88 -14.46 16.16
C ILE A 241 -8.02 -13.01 15.64
N TYR A 242 -8.23 -12.83 14.34
CA TYR A 242 -8.53 -11.51 13.77
C TYR A 242 -9.75 -10.87 14.46
N PRO A 243 -9.69 -9.58 14.88
CA PRO A 243 -8.65 -8.58 14.60
C PRO A 243 -7.52 -8.49 15.65
N VAL A 244 -7.59 -9.25 16.75
CA VAL A 244 -6.65 -9.16 17.88
C VAL A 244 -5.21 -9.46 17.43
N ASN A 245 -5.01 -10.45 16.57
CA ASN A 245 -3.68 -10.78 16.03
C ASN A 245 -3.03 -9.61 15.27
N GLY A 246 -3.82 -8.82 14.54
CA GLY A 246 -3.33 -7.67 13.79
C GLY A 246 -2.89 -6.55 14.72
N VAL A 247 -3.65 -6.29 15.78
CA VAL A 247 -3.28 -5.32 16.82
C VAL A 247 -1.97 -5.74 17.51
N VAL A 248 -1.87 -7.00 17.92
CA VAL A 248 -0.65 -7.53 18.55
C VAL A 248 0.55 -7.43 17.60
N ALA A 249 0.40 -7.83 16.33
CA ALA A 249 1.46 -7.73 15.34
C ALA A 249 1.93 -6.27 15.15
N ILE A 250 1.01 -5.31 15.05
CA ILE A 250 1.36 -3.89 14.92
C ILE A 250 2.09 -3.38 16.16
N LEU A 251 1.60 -3.70 17.37
CA LEU A 251 2.22 -3.25 18.62
C LEU A 251 3.62 -3.82 18.81
N VAL A 252 3.79 -5.13 18.59
CA VAL A 252 5.09 -5.79 18.68
C VAL A 252 6.05 -5.22 17.64
N THR A 253 5.59 -5.06 16.40
CA THR A 253 6.43 -4.50 15.33
C THR A 253 6.81 -3.05 15.62
N PHE A 254 5.87 -2.23 16.11
CA PHE A 254 6.15 -0.87 16.54
C PHE A 254 7.22 -0.83 17.63
N ALA A 255 7.11 -1.67 18.65
CA ALA A 255 8.11 -1.76 19.72
C ALA A 255 9.49 -2.16 19.17
N LEU A 256 9.55 -3.16 18.27
CA LEU A 256 10.79 -3.59 17.62
C LEU A 256 11.39 -2.48 16.75
N SER A 257 10.57 -1.76 15.99
CA SER A 257 11.04 -0.63 15.19
C SER A 257 11.55 0.52 16.05
N PHE A 258 10.86 0.81 17.16
CA PHE A 258 11.28 1.83 18.13
C PHE A 258 12.65 1.49 18.75
N ILE A 259 12.79 0.26 19.24
CA ILE A 259 14.05 -0.24 19.84
C ILE A 259 15.16 -0.26 18.77
N GLY A 260 14.88 -0.82 17.60
CA GLY A 260 15.84 -0.91 16.50
C GLY A 260 16.36 0.45 16.05
N ARG A 261 15.50 1.46 15.96
CA ARG A 261 15.91 2.84 15.67
C ARG A 261 16.81 3.43 16.75
N LYS A 262 16.51 3.17 18.04
CA LYS A 262 17.33 3.63 19.16
C LYS A 262 18.72 2.99 19.17
N ILE A 263 18.81 1.71 18.80
CA ILE A 263 20.09 0.95 18.76
C ILE A 263 20.92 1.35 17.53
N LEU A 264 20.31 1.38 16.35
CA LEU A 264 21.03 1.57 15.08
C LEU A 264 21.33 3.04 14.76
N GLY A 265 20.63 3.98 15.41
CA GLY A 265 20.82 5.42 15.20
C GLY A 265 20.74 5.78 13.72
N LYS A 266 21.84 6.33 13.18
CA LYS A 266 21.92 6.77 11.76
C LYS A 266 21.74 5.63 10.74
N TYR A 267 21.96 4.38 11.12
CA TYR A 267 21.82 3.22 10.23
C TYR A 267 20.38 2.68 10.15
N SER A 268 19.47 3.15 11.01
CA SER A 268 18.07 2.69 11.05
C SER A 268 17.36 2.87 9.69
N GLY A 269 17.71 3.93 8.97
CA GLY A 269 17.16 4.23 7.64
C GLY A 269 17.42 3.15 6.60
N TYR A 270 18.47 2.32 6.75
CA TYR A 270 18.71 1.19 5.84
C TYR A 270 17.72 0.04 6.05
N LEU A 271 17.16 -0.10 7.25
CA LEU A 271 16.15 -1.11 7.57
C LEU A 271 14.72 -0.55 7.56
N ALA A 272 14.54 0.69 7.09
CA ALA A 272 13.27 1.40 7.16
C ALA A 272 12.76 1.68 8.60
N LEU A 273 13.65 1.69 9.60
CA LEU A 273 13.32 1.85 11.04
C LEU A 273 13.39 3.30 11.54
#